data_AF-A0A1M5JFC7-F1
#
_entry.id   AF-A0A1M5JFC7-F1
#
_cell.length_a   1.000
_cell.length_b   1.000
_cell.length_c   1.000
_cell.angle_alpha   90.00
_cell.angle_beta   90.00
_cell.angle_gamma   90.00
#
_symmetry.space_group_name_H-M   'P 1'
#
loop_
_entity.id
_entity.type
_entity.pdbx_description
1 polymer ?
#
loop_
_entity_poly.entity_id
_entity_poly.type
_entity_poly.pdbx_seq_one_letter_code
_entity_poly.pdbx_strand_id
1 'polypeptide(L)'
;MYKKFTALGLVFCFLLSMLAYPVQASNINIKIDGQLCTFETGPQLVNNRVMVPVRLVVEHPSFGGEVFWDGTRRKIAINCQGKYLEFYIGSLKAVVDGNIYYFDTPPYIYQNRTYIPLRFFAEALGAKVFWDGSKREVAISFNSQQPKLVFAYYYYRAFDELKQNARLFTDVAFRWFETNGKGDLFYEYKDNYEEILKFTREAGIKSHASIALMNKDLLHELLTSSQNRKRLIDNIVYVVKRDGYNGVNIDFEFIDPADGPYFTTFLRELKNALGENIPLSVAVFARTGKEKWPVAYEYENIGKIADYVVVMAYDYSYATSAPGPVAPLWWVKEVAHYMTGLIPREKILLGVPTYGYDWSSAGGRATTVTLARLNQLKSKYKLTEYFDSLSLSPYYIYYDEYGNRHIIYLENRTSLEEKLKVAREYDLGGISFWRIGNGFTDLYQILQERGRS
;
A
#
# COMPACT_ATOMS: atom_id res chain seq x y z
N MET A 1 38.26 62.04 55.31
CA MET A 1 39.27 61.44 54.41
C MET A 1 39.74 60.15 55.07
N TYR A 2 39.91 59.08 54.29
CA TYR A 2 40.19 57.70 54.71
C TYR A 2 39.03 56.81 55.18
N LYS A 3 38.86 55.76 54.38
CA LYS A 3 38.10 54.52 54.59
C LYS A 3 38.41 53.88 55.94
N LYS A 4 37.38 53.37 56.63
CA LYS A 4 37.44 52.08 57.34
C LYS A 4 36.08 51.37 57.25
N PHE A 5 36.13 50.17 56.70
CA PHE A 5 35.11 49.13 56.78
C PHE A 5 35.09 48.55 58.20
N THR A 6 33.91 48.30 58.75
CA THR A 6 33.68 47.30 59.80
C THR A 6 32.38 46.57 59.49
N ALA A 7 32.49 45.25 59.39
CA ALA A 7 31.43 44.30 59.14
C ALA A 7 30.56 44.09 60.39
N LEU A 8 29.28 43.76 60.19
CA LEU A 8 28.52 42.89 61.08
C LEU A 8 27.47 42.14 60.25
N GLY A 9 27.46 40.82 60.39
CA GLY A 9 26.68 39.92 59.55
C GLY A 9 25.20 39.89 59.86
N LEU A 10 24.42 39.51 58.86
CA LEU A 10 23.07 38.97 59.01
C LEU A 10 22.91 37.89 57.94
N VAL A 11 22.72 36.66 58.42
CA VAL A 11 22.43 35.48 57.62
C VAL A 11 21.06 35.66 56.97
N PHE A 12 20.97 35.58 55.65
CA PHE A 12 19.70 35.50 54.93
C PHE A 12 19.64 34.16 54.19
N CYS A 13 18.77 33.27 54.66
CA CYS A 13 18.46 32.00 54.01
C CYS A 13 17.85 32.26 52.63
N PHE A 14 18.55 31.87 51.57
CA PHE A 14 17.98 31.76 50.23
C PHE A 14 17.14 30.48 50.15
N LEU A 15 15.82 30.63 50.27
CA LEU A 15 14.86 29.61 49.86
C LEU A 15 14.84 29.55 48.32
N LEU A 16 15.40 28.48 47.75
CA LEU A 16 15.16 28.10 46.36
C LEU A 16 13.69 27.68 46.22
N SER A 17 12.86 28.50 45.58
CA SER A 17 11.53 28.11 45.14
C SER A 17 11.64 27.14 43.97
N MET A 18 11.41 25.84 44.21
CA MET A 18 11.08 24.91 43.14
C MET A 18 9.67 25.25 42.62
N LEU A 19 9.56 25.62 41.35
CA LEU A 19 8.27 25.68 40.67
C LEU A 19 7.72 24.26 40.53
N ALA A 20 6.78 23.90 41.40
CA ALA A 20 5.99 22.68 41.26
C ALA A 20 4.87 22.94 40.25
N TYR A 21 4.87 22.17 39.15
CA TYR A 21 3.75 22.17 38.20
C TYR A 21 2.60 21.32 38.78
N PRO A 22 1.34 21.79 38.72
CA PRO A 22 0.21 20.97 39.15
C PRO A 22 0.04 19.79 38.19
N VAL A 23 0.23 18.57 38.70
CA VAL A 23 -0.07 17.33 37.98
C VAL A 23 -1.45 16.87 38.42
N GLN A 24 -2.44 16.96 37.52
CA GLN A 24 -3.76 16.39 37.75
C GLN A 24 -3.78 14.95 37.23
N ALA A 25 -4.19 13.99 38.07
CA ALA A 25 -4.41 12.61 37.64
C ALA A 25 -5.46 12.61 36.53
N SER A 26 -5.03 12.31 35.31
CA SER A 26 -5.87 12.41 34.13
C SER A 26 -6.37 11.04 33.74
N ASN A 27 -7.68 10.81 33.81
CA ASN A 27 -8.36 9.71 33.11
C ASN A 27 -8.17 9.95 31.61
N ILE A 28 -7.03 9.55 31.06
CA ILE A 28 -6.74 9.58 29.63
C ILE A 28 -6.64 8.14 29.17
N ASN A 29 -7.53 7.78 28.25
CA ASN A 29 -7.50 6.49 27.59
C ASN A 29 -6.57 6.57 26.38
N ILE A 30 -5.83 5.50 26.11
CA ILE A 30 -5.04 5.38 24.89
C ILE A 30 -5.53 4.14 24.18
N LYS A 31 -5.99 4.28 22.94
CA LYS A 31 -6.26 3.17 22.05
C LYS A 31 -5.19 3.08 21.00
N ILE A 32 -4.70 1.87 20.73
CA ILE A 32 -3.81 1.58 19.61
C ILE A 32 -4.55 0.59 18.71
N ASP A 33 -4.81 0.99 17.47
CA ASP A 33 -5.55 0.19 16.48
C ASP A 33 -6.90 -0.33 17.03
N GLY A 34 -7.63 0.56 17.70
CA GLY A 34 -8.95 0.24 18.28
C GLY A 34 -8.90 -0.49 19.63
N GLN A 35 -7.76 -1.06 20.01
CA GLN A 35 -7.60 -1.75 21.29
C GLN A 35 -7.20 -0.79 22.40
N LEU A 36 -7.90 -0.84 23.54
CA LEU A 36 -7.57 -0.03 24.71
C LEU A 36 -6.28 -0.54 25.36
N CYS A 37 -5.29 0.35 25.49
CA CYS A 37 -4.04 0.08 26.18
C CYS A 37 -4.10 0.59 27.61
N THR A 38 -3.92 -0.31 28.57
CA THR A 38 -3.88 0.01 29.98
C THR A 38 -2.43 0.10 30.44
N PHE A 39 -2.10 1.16 31.18
CA PHE A 39 -0.79 1.38 31.75
C PHE A 39 -0.90 1.44 33.28
N GLU A 40 -0.04 0.72 33.99
CA GLU A 40 -0.01 0.73 35.47
C GLU A 40 0.26 2.14 36.04
N THR A 41 1.02 2.95 35.31
CA THR A 41 1.18 4.39 35.56
C THR A 41 0.69 5.16 34.34
N GLY A 42 -0.35 5.97 34.55
CA GLY A 42 -1.12 6.55 33.46
C GLY A 42 -0.42 7.71 32.72
N PRO A 43 -0.87 8.00 31.49
CA PRO A 43 -0.53 9.23 30.76
C PRO A 43 -0.84 10.50 31.56
N GLN A 44 -0.09 11.56 31.30
CA GLN A 44 -0.27 12.89 31.88
C GLN A 44 -0.59 13.93 30.80
N LEU A 45 -1.45 14.89 31.10
CA LEU A 45 -1.67 16.05 30.25
C LEU A 45 -0.76 17.19 30.72
N VAL A 46 0.26 17.53 29.94
CA VAL A 46 1.20 18.64 30.22
C VAL A 46 1.23 19.56 29.02
N ASN A 47 0.99 20.87 29.22
CA ASN A 47 0.96 21.87 28.15
C ASN A 47 0.07 21.46 26.95
N ASN A 48 -1.11 20.90 27.23
CA ASN A 48 -2.02 20.39 26.20
C ASN A 48 -1.41 19.29 25.30
N ARG A 49 -0.44 18.53 25.85
CA ARG A 49 0.15 17.34 25.22
C ARG A 49 -0.01 16.14 26.14
N VAL A 50 -0.36 15.01 25.54
CA VAL A 50 -0.37 13.72 26.25
C VAL A 50 1.05 13.20 26.33
N MET A 51 1.51 13.05 27.56
CA MET A 51 2.84 12.60 27.93
C MET A 51 2.74 11.18 28.49
N VAL A 52 3.63 10.30 28.04
CA VAL A 52 3.58 8.88 28.42
C VAL A 52 4.90 8.39 28.98
N PRO A 53 4.89 7.45 29.95
CA PRO A 53 6.10 6.77 30.38
C PRO A 53 6.72 5.99 29.21
N VAL A 54 7.91 6.41 28.76
CA VAL A 54 8.50 5.92 27.50
C VAL A 54 8.64 4.39 27.46
N ARG A 55 9.12 3.79 28.55
CA ARG A 55 9.34 2.34 28.65
C ARG A 55 8.03 1.57 28.50
N LEU A 56 6.96 2.03 29.18
CA LEU A 56 5.67 1.35 29.15
C LEU A 56 5.01 1.40 27.78
N VAL A 57 5.23 2.46 27.01
CA VAL A 57 4.66 2.58 25.66
C VAL A 57 5.50 1.83 24.64
N VAL A 58 6.83 1.98 24.67
CA VAL A 58 7.73 1.35 23.69
C VAL A 58 7.75 -0.17 23.84
N GLU A 59 7.78 -0.70 25.06
CA GLU A 59 7.83 -2.15 25.32
C GLU A 59 6.43 -2.79 25.24
N HIS A 60 5.36 -2.00 25.09
CA HIS A 60 4.00 -2.55 24.89
C HIS A 60 3.96 -3.38 23.61
N PRO A 61 3.28 -4.54 23.57
CA PRO A 61 3.21 -5.40 22.38
C PRO A 61 2.76 -4.68 21.09
N SER A 62 1.91 -3.65 21.22
CA SER A 62 1.44 -2.85 20.08
C SER A 62 2.52 -1.95 19.45
N PHE A 63 3.60 -1.64 20.16
CA PHE A 63 4.75 -0.89 19.64
C PHE A 63 5.95 -1.80 19.40
N GLY A 64 6.30 -2.65 20.37
CA GLY A 64 7.31 -3.72 20.23
C GLY A 64 8.74 -3.20 20.02
N GLY A 65 9.23 -2.36 20.92
CA GLY A 65 10.58 -1.79 20.85
C GLY A 65 11.39 -1.90 22.15
N GLU A 66 12.60 -1.37 22.10
CA GLU A 66 13.57 -1.33 23.20
C GLU A 66 13.91 0.13 23.56
N VAL A 67 14.09 0.38 24.87
CA VAL A 67 14.47 1.69 25.39
C VAL A 67 15.79 1.62 26.14
N PHE A 68 16.72 2.49 25.77
CA PHE A 68 18.01 2.67 26.44
C PHE A 68 18.07 4.05 27.09
N TRP A 69 18.56 4.09 28.33
CA TRP A 69 18.74 5.33 29.10
C TRP A 69 20.22 5.62 29.31
N ASP A 70 20.66 6.81 28.92
CA ASP A 70 21.98 7.35 29.21
C ASP A 70 21.83 8.50 30.23
N GLY A 71 22.15 8.20 31.49
CA GLY A 71 22.05 9.15 32.59
C GLY A 71 23.04 10.32 32.50
N THR A 72 24.21 10.10 31.88
CA THR A 72 25.24 11.14 31.74
C THR A 72 24.79 12.20 30.75
N ARG A 73 24.19 11.78 29.63
CA ARG A 73 23.70 12.67 28.58
C ARG A 73 22.24 13.07 28.75
N ARG A 74 21.56 12.53 29.77
CA ARG A 74 20.11 12.64 29.97
C ARG A 74 19.33 12.30 28.70
N LYS A 75 19.76 11.22 28.03
CA LYS A 75 19.29 10.81 26.70
C LYS A 75 18.49 9.51 26.79
N ILE A 76 17.41 9.46 26.03
CA ILE A 76 16.61 8.27 25.76
C ILE A 76 16.90 7.86 24.32
N ALA A 77 17.37 6.64 24.10
CA ALA A 77 17.48 6.05 22.77
C ALA A 77 16.45 4.93 22.63
N ILE A 78 15.76 4.88 21.49
CA ILE A 78 14.65 3.96 21.24
C ILE A 78 14.89 3.26 19.91
N ASN A 79 14.85 1.94 19.93
CA ASN A 79 14.72 1.11 18.73
C ASN A 79 13.31 0.56 18.69
N CYS A 80 12.48 0.99 17.74
CA CYS A 80 11.08 0.57 17.69
C CYS A 80 10.58 0.55 16.24
N GLN A 81 9.95 -0.54 15.81
CA GLN A 81 9.41 -0.70 14.44
C GLN A 81 10.39 -0.32 13.30
N GLY A 82 11.68 -0.66 13.46
CA GLY A 82 12.72 -0.36 12.47
C GLY A 82 13.16 1.11 12.42
N LYS A 83 12.73 1.95 13.37
CA LYS A 83 13.13 3.34 13.55
C LYS A 83 14.06 3.50 14.75
N TYR A 84 15.05 4.37 14.62
CA TYR A 84 15.91 4.80 15.73
C TYR A 84 15.57 6.23 16.14
N LEU A 85 15.17 6.43 17.41
CA LEU A 85 14.80 7.73 17.95
C LEU A 85 15.68 8.09 19.14
N GLU A 86 16.11 9.35 19.22
CA GLU A 86 16.77 9.92 20.38
C GLU A 86 16.01 11.12 20.93
N PHE A 87 15.71 11.07 22.23
CA PHE A 87 15.14 12.17 22.99
C PHE A 87 16.11 12.62 24.07
N TYR A 88 16.06 13.90 24.44
CA TYR A 88 16.90 14.47 25.49
C TYR A 88 16.00 15.18 26.52
N ILE A 89 16.22 14.93 27.81
CA ILE A 89 15.41 15.55 28.86
C ILE A 89 15.55 17.07 28.82
N GLY A 90 14.42 17.79 28.82
CA GLY A 90 14.37 19.25 28.76
C GLY A 90 14.55 19.84 27.36
N SER A 91 14.71 19.00 26.33
CA SER A 91 14.95 19.43 24.96
C SER A 91 13.67 19.39 24.12
N LEU A 92 13.48 20.38 23.24
CA LEU A 92 12.41 20.45 22.25
C LEU A 92 12.77 19.81 20.90
N LYS A 93 13.93 19.15 20.82
CA LYS A 93 14.38 18.42 19.63
C LYS A 93 14.58 16.93 19.92
N ALA A 94 14.30 16.11 18.92
CA ALA A 94 14.63 14.69 18.86
C ALA A 94 15.41 14.40 17.57
N VAL A 95 16.14 13.29 17.58
CA VAL A 95 16.75 12.72 16.38
C VAL A 95 15.93 11.50 15.96
N VAL A 96 15.54 11.41 14.69
CA VAL A 96 14.84 10.24 14.11
C VAL A 96 15.61 9.82 12.86
N ASP A 97 16.15 8.60 12.86
CA ASP A 97 17.00 8.05 11.79
C ASP A 97 18.12 9.02 11.34
N GLY A 98 18.73 9.71 12.29
CA GLY A 98 19.81 10.69 12.05
C GLY A 98 19.34 12.12 11.71
N ASN A 99 18.04 12.35 11.48
CA ASN A 99 17.49 13.67 11.17
C ASN A 99 16.93 14.37 12.42
N ILE A 100 17.05 15.70 12.50
CA ILE A 100 16.56 16.48 13.64
C ILE A 100 15.11 16.91 13.42
N TYR A 101 14.27 16.68 14.42
CA TYR A 101 12.87 17.10 14.46
C TYR A 101 12.58 17.90 15.72
N TYR A 102 11.58 18.77 15.64
CA TYR A 102 11.14 19.64 16.74
C TYR A 102 9.72 19.31 17.18
N PHE A 103 9.43 19.56 18.45
CA PHE A 103 8.11 19.46 19.06
C PHE A 103 8.00 20.49 20.19
N ASP A 104 6.84 20.64 20.82
CA ASP A 104 6.51 21.81 21.65
C ASP A 104 6.45 21.55 23.16
N THR A 105 6.58 20.29 23.59
CA THR A 105 6.69 19.93 25.01
C THR A 105 7.89 19.02 25.24
N PRO A 106 8.87 19.39 26.09
CA PRO A 106 10.09 18.63 26.27
C PRO A 106 9.85 17.34 27.07
N PRO A 107 10.62 16.26 26.82
CA PRO A 107 10.67 15.11 27.70
C PRO A 107 11.10 15.50 29.11
N TYR A 108 10.54 14.84 30.13
CA TYR A 108 10.86 15.11 31.54
C TYR A 108 10.93 13.83 32.37
N ILE A 109 11.48 13.94 33.58
CA ILE A 109 11.50 12.87 34.56
C ILE A 109 10.51 13.21 35.66
N TYR A 110 9.59 12.30 35.96
CA TYR A 110 8.62 12.43 37.05
C TYR A 110 8.46 11.08 37.75
N GLN A 111 8.55 11.08 39.08
CA GLN A 111 8.47 9.87 39.91
C GLN A 111 9.35 8.72 39.39
N ASN A 112 10.62 9.03 39.09
CA ASN A 112 11.61 8.09 38.56
C ASN A 112 11.25 7.45 37.20
N ARG A 113 10.36 8.09 36.43
CA ARG A 113 9.98 7.66 35.08
C ARG A 113 10.21 8.78 34.08
N THR A 114 10.66 8.41 32.89
CA THR A 114 10.84 9.35 31.78
C THR A 114 9.56 9.44 30.97
N TYR A 115 9.06 10.66 30.80
CA TYR A 115 7.88 10.98 30.01
C TYR A 115 8.28 11.63 28.68
N ILE A 116 7.66 11.17 27.58
CA ILE A 116 7.85 11.74 26.24
C ILE A 116 6.49 12.14 25.62
N PRO A 117 6.48 13.06 24.63
CA PRO A 117 5.27 13.41 23.90
C PRO A 117 4.75 12.24 23.06
N LEU A 118 3.58 11.70 23.42
CA LEU A 118 3.01 10.51 22.77
C LEU A 118 2.76 10.71 21.28
N ARG A 119 2.21 11.88 20.91
CA ARG A 119 1.90 12.20 19.51
C ARG A 119 3.15 12.16 18.63
N PHE A 120 4.18 12.92 19.01
CA PHE A 120 5.43 12.97 18.26
C PHE A 120 6.06 11.59 18.15
N PHE A 121 6.12 10.85 19.26
CA PHE A 121 6.67 9.51 19.27
C PHE A 121 5.93 8.57 18.32
N ALA A 122 4.59 8.53 18.39
CA ALA A 122 3.79 7.66 17.54
C ALA A 122 3.83 8.08 16.05
N GLU A 123 3.77 9.37 15.75
CA GLU A 123 3.86 9.89 14.37
C GLU A 123 5.25 9.66 13.76
N ALA A 124 6.32 9.73 14.55
CA ALA A 124 7.67 9.39 14.11
C ALA A 124 7.83 7.90 13.77
N LEU A 125 6.97 7.04 14.33
CA LEU A 125 6.85 5.62 13.96
C LEU A 125 5.87 5.38 12.81
N GLY A 126 5.27 6.42 12.23
CA GLY A 126 4.35 6.34 11.10
C GLY A 126 2.87 6.18 11.47
N ALA A 127 2.50 6.29 12.75
CA ALA A 127 1.09 6.23 13.16
C ALA A 127 0.36 7.56 12.92
N LYS A 128 -0.97 7.48 12.74
CA LYS A 128 -1.86 8.65 12.88
C LYS A 128 -2.35 8.77 14.33
N VAL A 129 -2.45 10.00 14.84
CA VAL A 129 -2.85 10.27 16.22
C VAL A 129 -4.03 11.24 16.29
N PHE A 130 -5.14 10.77 16.85
CA PHE A 130 -6.36 11.54 17.07
C PHE A 130 -6.61 11.75 18.56
N TRP A 131 -7.22 12.88 18.90
CA TRP A 131 -7.65 13.20 20.26
C TRP A 131 -9.16 13.36 20.28
N ASP A 132 -9.85 12.53 21.06
CA ASP A 132 -11.27 12.69 21.39
C ASP A 132 -11.37 13.37 22.76
N GLY A 133 -11.61 14.68 22.75
CA GLY A 133 -11.73 15.48 23.96
C GLY A 133 -12.93 15.12 24.83
N SER A 134 -14.01 14.60 24.23
CA SER A 134 -15.22 14.19 24.95
C SER A 134 -15.00 12.91 25.77
N LYS A 135 -14.17 12.00 25.25
CA LYS A 135 -13.82 10.72 25.90
C LYS A 135 -12.49 10.77 26.64
N ARG A 136 -11.76 11.90 26.54
CA ARG A 136 -10.37 12.04 26.97
C ARG A 136 -9.51 10.89 26.45
N GLU A 137 -9.63 10.61 25.16
CA GLU A 137 -9.02 9.43 24.54
C GLU A 137 -8.04 9.85 23.44
N VAL A 138 -6.83 9.27 23.46
CA VAL A 138 -5.91 9.30 22.33
C VAL A 138 -6.13 8.03 21.52
N ALA A 139 -6.47 8.17 20.24
CA ALA A 139 -6.50 7.05 19.31
C ALA A 139 -5.26 7.11 18.42
N ILE A 140 -4.39 6.12 18.58
CA ILE A 140 -3.20 5.88 17.77
C ILE A 140 -3.56 4.80 16.79
N SER A 141 -3.26 5.01 15.52
CA SER A 141 -3.50 3.99 14.51
C SER A 141 -2.28 3.79 13.64
N PHE A 142 -1.62 2.65 13.83
CA PHE A 142 -0.63 2.09 12.91
C PHE A 142 -1.35 1.42 11.72
N ASN A 143 -2.52 0.84 12.00
CA ASN A 143 -3.38 0.13 11.06
C ASN A 143 -4.51 1.01 10.49
N SER A 144 -4.33 2.34 10.42
CA SER A 144 -5.21 3.18 9.57
C SER A 144 -5.04 2.89 8.07
N GLN A 145 -4.26 1.85 7.76
CA GLN A 145 -3.75 1.41 6.47
C GLN A 145 -3.75 -0.13 6.34
N GLN A 146 -4.90 -0.78 6.57
CA GLN A 146 -5.32 -1.80 5.60
C GLN A 146 -5.15 -1.17 4.19
N PRO A 147 -4.83 -1.93 3.12
CA PRO A 147 -5.07 -1.40 1.78
C PRO A 147 -6.52 -0.94 1.80
N LYS A 148 -6.78 0.39 1.67
CA LYS A 148 -8.16 0.90 1.77
C LYS A 148 -9.03 0.16 0.74
N LEU A 149 -8.39 -0.31 -0.33
CA LEU A 149 -8.92 -1.18 -1.36
C LEU A 149 -7.97 -2.36 -1.63
N VAL A 150 -8.54 -3.57 -1.68
CA VAL A 150 -7.91 -4.77 -2.23
C VAL A 150 -8.69 -5.13 -3.49
N PHE A 151 -8.15 -4.74 -4.64
CA PHE A 151 -8.80 -4.80 -5.94
C PHE A 151 -8.30 -6.00 -6.75
N ALA A 152 -9.05 -7.10 -6.73
CA ALA A 152 -8.64 -8.35 -7.33
C ALA A 152 -9.12 -8.47 -8.78
N TYR A 153 -8.29 -8.95 -9.70
CA TYR A 153 -8.77 -9.39 -11.01
C TYR A 153 -9.28 -10.83 -10.94
N TYR A 154 -10.49 -11.06 -11.44
CA TYR A 154 -11.04 -12.40 -11.68
C TYR A 154 -10.94 -12.71 -13.17
N TYR A 155 -10.30 -13.83 -13.49
CA TYR A 155 -10.19 -14.33 -14.85
C TYR A 155 -10.28 -15.86 -14.87
N TYR A 156 -10.88 -16.42 -15.90
CA TYR A 156 -10.89 -17.84 -16.27
C TYR A 156 -11.11 -18.84 -15.11
N ARG A 157 -12.38 -19.08 -14.76
CA ARG A 157 -12.86 -20.22 -13.93
C ARG A 157 -12.20 -20.34 -12.55
N ALA A 158 -12.02 -19.23 -11.86
CA ALA A 158 -11.40 -19.19 -10.52
C ALA A 158 -12.43 -19.10 -9.38
N PHE A 159 -13.66 -19.59 -9.58
CA PHE A 159 -14.77 -19.34 -8.66
C PHE A 159 -14.57 -19.96 -7.27
N ASP A 160 -13.98 -21.15 -7.18
CA ASP A 160 -13.70 -21.77 -5.88
C ASP A 160 -12.66 -20.98 -5.09
N GLU A 161 -11.63 -20.45 -5.75
CA GLU A 161 -10.61 -19.61 -5.12
C GLU A 161 -11.22 -18.27 -4.66
N LEU A 162 -12.10 -17.66 -5.47
CA LEU A 162 -12.88 -16.49 -5.06
C LEU A 162 -13.72 -16.78 -3.81
N LYS A 163 -14.47 -17.89 -3.77
CA LYS A 163 -15.31 -18.25 -2.61
C LYS A 163 -14.50 -18.41 -1.34
N GLN A 164 -13.35 -19.09 -1.41
CA GLN A 164 -12.49 -19.35 -0.25
C GLN A 164 -11.83 -18.07 0.31
N ASN A 165 -11.66 -17.04 -0.53
CA ASN A 165 -10.88 -15.85 -0.20
C ASN A 165 -11.68 -14.55 -0.21
N ALA A 166 -13.00 -14.61 -0.47
CA ALA A 166 -13.91 -13.47 -0.62
C ALA A 166 -13.72 -12.36 0.44
N ARG A 167 -13.61 -12.74 1.73
CA ARG A 167 -13.42 -11.82 2.86
C ARG A 167 -12.18 -10.91 2.78
N LEU A 168 -11.24 -11.24 1.90
CA LEU A 168 -9.97 -10.52 1.74
C LEU A 168 -10.05 -9.41 0.68
N PHE A 169 -11.13 -9.36 -0.10
CA PHE A 169 -11.27 -8.45 -1.24
C PHE A 169 -12.32 -7.39 -0.93
N THR A 170 -12.02 -6.15 -1.29
CA THR A 170 -13.04 -5.08 -1.27
C THR A 170 -13.77 -5.03 -2.61
N ASP A 171 -13.02 -5.25 -3.69
CA ASP A 171 -13.47 -5.07 -5.06
C ASP A 171 -12.92 -6.20 -5.93
N VAL A 172 -13.72 -6.66 -6.90
CA VAL A 172 -13.31 -7.64 -7.91
C VAL A 172 -13.62 -7.09 -9.30
N ALA A 173 -12.59 -6.93 -10.13
CA ALA A 173 -12.74 -6.68 -11.57
C ALA A 173 -12.88 -8.00 -12.31
N PHE A 174 -14.06 -8.21 -12.89
CA PHE A 174 -14.35 -9.36 -13.71
C PHE A 174 -13.88 -9.10 -15.14
N ARG A 175 -12.71 -9.66 -15.48
CA ARG A 175 -12.15 -9.63 -16.84
C ARG A 175 -12.96 -10.61 -17.70
N TRP A 176 -14.15 -10.15 -18.08
CA TRP A 176 -15.13 -10.90 -18.85
C TRP A 176 -15.44 -10.24 -20.18
N PHE A 177 -15.23 -8.94 -20.31
CA PHE A 177 -15.64 -8.22 -21.50
C PHE A 177 -14.45 -7.83 -22.37
N GLU A 178 -14.62 -8.04 -23.66
CA GLU A 178 -13.78 -7.48 -24.71
C GLU A 178 -14.62 -6.57 -25.59
N THR A 179 -13.94 -5.64 -26.27
CA THR A 179 -14.54 -4.77 -27.27
C THR A 179 -13.75 -4.80 -28.58
N ASN A 180 -14.17 -4.02 -29.56
CA ASN A 180 -13.55 -3.93 -30.87
C ASN A 180 -13.49 -2.46 -31.34
N GLY A 181 -12.92 -2.23 -32.53
CA GLY A 181 -12.80 -0.89 -33.12
C GLY A 181 -14.12 -0.15 -33.34
N LYS A 182 -15.26 -0.85 -33.37
CA LYS A 182 -16.59 -0.28 -33.60
C LYS A 182 -17.36 0.02 -32.31
N GLY A 183 -16.81 -0.37 -31.16
CA GLY A 183 -17.43 -0.21 -29.85
C GLY A 183 -18.51 -1.26 -29.52
N ASP A 184 -18.51 -2.40 -30.20
CA ASP A 184 -19.35 -3.54 -29.78
C ASP A 184 -18.73 -4.17 -28.52
N LEU A 185 -19.57 -4.75 -27.64
CA LEU A 185 -19.14 -5.34 -26.37
C LEU A 185 -19.58 -6.81 -26.32
N PHE A 186 -18.64 -7.70 -25.99
CA PHE A 186 -18.90 -9.15 -25.95
C PHE A 186 -18.16 -9.81 -24.79
N TYR A 187 -18.62 -10.99 -24.40
CA TYR A 187 -17.92 -11.79 -23.41
C TYR A 187 -16.70 -12.47 -24.05
N GLU A 188 -15.54 -12.35 -23.42
CA GLU A 188 -14.27 -12.98 -23.84
C GLU A 188 -14.33 -14.51 -23.71
N TYR A 189 -14.95 -15.02 -22.66
CA TYR A 189 -15.12 -16.46 -22.43
C TYR A 189 -16.36 -16.74 -21.60
N LYS A 190 -16.94 -17.92 -21.79
CA LYS A 190 -18.11 -18.39 -21.03
C LYS A 190 -17.76 -18.71 -19.56
N ASP A 191 -18.53 -18.16 -18.63
CA ASP A 191 -18.51 -18.49 -17.19
C ASP A 191 -19.94 -18.43 -16.60
N ASN A 192 -20.08 -18.75 -15.31
CA ASN A 192 -21.34 -18.70 -14.57
C ASN A 192 -21.63 -17.28 -14.05
N TYR A 193 -21.72 -16.29 -14.95
CA TYR A 193 -21.69 -14.86 -14.58
C TYR A 193 -22.71 -14.48 -13.50
N GLU A 194 -23.96 -14.93 -13.65
CA GLU A 194 -25.05 -14.60 -12.71
C GLU A 194 -24.79 -15.17 -11.31
N GLU A 195 -24.34 -16.42 -11.23
CA GLU A 195 -24.00 -17.09 -9.96
C GLU A 195 -22.83 -16.39 -9.27
N ILE A 196 -21.79 -16.06 -10.03
CA ILE A 196 -20.58 -15.40 -9.52
C ILE A 196 -20.91 -13.98 -9.03
N LEU A 197 -21.68 -13.20 -9.80
CA LEU A 197 -22.11 -11.86 -9.38
C LEU A 197 -23.03 -11.91 -8.17
N LYS A 198 -23.94 -12.89 -8.10
CA LYS A 198 -24.79 -13.13 -6.93
C LYS A 198 -23.95 -13.40 -5.68
N PHE A 199 -23.01 -14.34 -5.76
CA PHE A 199 -22.10 -14.65 -4.65
C PHE A 199 -21.30 -13.41 -4.22
N THR A 200 -20.75 -12.65 -5.18
CA THR A 200 -19.94 -11.46 -4.93
C THR A 200 -20.74 -10.40 -4.16
N ARG A 201 -22.00 -10.18 -4.53
CA ARG A 201 -22.92 -9.30 -3.80
C ARG A 201 -23.23 -9.81 -2.39
N GLU A 202 -23.53 -11.10 -2.25
CA GLU A 202 -23.81 -11.73 -0.95
C GLU A 202 -22.60 -11.67 0.00
N ALA A 203 -21.38 -11.71 -0.56
CA ALA A 203 -20.13 -11.56 0.18
C ALA A 203 -19.77 -10.09 0.49
N GLY A 204 -20.57 -9.11 0.06
CA GLY A 204 -20.32 -7.69 0.28
C GLY A 204 -19.16 -7.11 -0.54
N ILE A 205 -18.73 -7.79 -1.60
CA ILE A 205 -17.66 -7.37 -2.48
C ILE A 205 -18.24 -6.51 -3.61
N LYS A 206 -17.56 -5.43 -3.96
CA LYS A 206 -17.95 -4.59 -5.10
C LYS A 206 -17.50 -5.21 -6.43
N SER A 207 -18.43 -5.44 -7.34
CA SER A 207 -18.12 -5.98 -8.66
C SER A 207 -17.82 -4.87 -9.67
N HIS A 208 -16.77 -5.03 -10.47
CA HIS A 208 -16.43 -4.13 -11.58
C HIS A 208 -16.48 -4.89 -12.89
N ALA A 209 -17.20 -4.34 -13.88
CA ALA A 209 -17.12 -4.84 -15.25
C ALA A 209 -15.77 -4.41 -15.83
N SER A 210 -14.87 -5.35 -16.13
CA SER A 210 -13.58 -5.05 -16.77
C SER A 210 -13.69 -5.27 -18.28
N ILE A 211 -13.47 -4.20 -19.02
CA ILE A 211 -13.52 -4.14 -20.48
C ILE A 211 -12.09 -3.95 -20.98
N ALA A 212 -11.63 -4.85 -21.83
CA ALA A 212 -10.31 -4.71 -22.43
C ALA A 212 -10.33 -4.67 -23.95
N LEU A 213 -9.24 -4.09 -24.44
CA LEU A 213 -8.83 -4.12 -25.82
C LEU A 213 -7.32 -3.90 -25.87
N MET A 214 -6.57 -4.86 -26.41
CA MET A 214 -5.11 -4.88 -26.42
C MET A 214 -4.57 -4.91 -27.85
N ASN A 215 -5.15 -4.09 -28.73
CA ASN A 215 -4.77 -4.03 -30.14
C ASN A 215 -4.74 -2.58 -30.61
N LYS A 216 -3.56 -2.15 -31.06
CA LYS A 216 -3.27 -0.78 -31.48
C LYS A 216 -4.25 -0.25 -32.54
N ASP A 217 -4.48 -1.01 -33.62
CA ASP A 217 -5.28 -0.54 -34.76
C ASP A 217 -6.77 -0.48 -34.39
N LEU A 218 -7.26 -1.45 -33.62
CA LEU A 218 -8.63 -1.44 -33.12
C LEU A 218 -8.85 -0.31 -32.11
N LEU A 219 -7.86 -0.02 -31.25
CA LEU A 219 -7.92 1.12 -30.34
C LEU A 219 -7.96 2.44 -31.10
N HIS A 220 -7.17 2.58 -32.17
CA HIS A 220 -7.22 3.75 -33.03
C HIS A 220 -8.61 3.95 -33.65
N GLU A 221 -9.19 2.90 -34.26
CA GLU A 221 -10.55 2.93 -34.84
C GLU A 221 -11.61 3.29 -33.80
N LEU A 222 -11.50 2.73 -32.58
CA LEU A 222 -12.44 2.96 -31.50
C LEU A 222 -12.36 4.39 -30.96
N LEU A 223 -11.15 4.83 -30.61
CA LEU A 223 -10.94 6.05 -29.83
C LEU A 223 -11.09 7.31 -30.68
N THR A 224 -10.67 7.29 -31.94
CA THR A 224 -10.74 8.47 -32.83
C THR A 224 -12.17 8.80 -33.29
N SER A 225 -13.07 7.81 -33.30
CA SER A 225 -14.46 7.97 -33.72
C SER A 225 -15.39 8.24 -32.53
N SER A 226 -16.04 9.41 -32.50
CA SER A 226 -17.03 9.73 -31.47
C SER A 226 -18.24 8.79 -31.51
N GLN A 227 -18.63 8.28 -32.68
CA GLN A 227 -19.70 7.29 -32.78
C GLN A 227 -19.31 5.94 -32.16
N ASN A 228 -18.08 5.47 -32.39
CA ASN A 228 -17.60 4.19 -31.84
C ASN A 228 -17.44 4.29 -30.32
N ARG A 229 -16.83 5.37 -29.82
CA ARG A 229 -16.77 5.65 -28.38
C ARG A 229 -18.15 5.67 -27.75
N LYS A 230 -19.11 6.39 -28.35
CA LYS A 230 -20.49 6.45 -27.84
C LYS A 230 -21.14 5.07 -27.80
N ARG A 231 -20.99 4.27 -28.86
CA ARG A 231 -21.55 2.90 -28.90
C ARG A 231 -21.00 2.06 -27.76
N LEU A 232 -19.68 2.09 -27.54
CA LEU A 232 -19.08 1.35 -26.44
C LEU A 232 -19.60 1.83 -25.08
N ILE A 233 -19.67 3.15 -24.87
CA ILE A 233 -20.19 3.74 -23.64
C ILE A 233 -21.63 3.29 -23.38
N ASP A 234 -22.49 3.34 -24.39
CA ASP A 234 -23.88 2.89 -24.27
C ASP A 234 -23.97 1.41 -23.88
N ASN A 235 -23.12 0.56 -24.50
CA ASN A 235 -23.04 -0.87 -24.19
C ASN A 235 -22.53 -1.14 -22.76
N ILE A 236 -21.51 -0.40 -22.30
CA ILE A 236 -20.98 -0.50 -20.94
C ILE A 236 -22.06 -0.11 -19.92
N VAL A 237 -22.72 1.04 -20.12
CA VAL A 237 -23.79 1.50 -19.23
C VAL A 237 -24.94 0.50 -19.18
N TYR A 238 -25.28 -0.13 -20.32
CA TYR A 238 -26.30 -1.16 -20.38
C TYR A 238 -25.94 -2.37 -19.50
N VAL A 239 -24.75 -2.95 -19.64
CA VAL A 239 -24.36 -4.14 -18.85
C VAL A 239 -24.19 -3.81 -17.36
N VAL A 240 -23.67 -2.62 -17.03
CA VAL A 240 -23.56 -2.16 -15.63
C VAL A 240 -24.94 -2.13 -14.96
N LYS A 241 -25.94 -1.56 -15.63
CA LYS A 241 -27.32 -1.48 -15.10
C LYS A 241 -28.02 -2.84 -15.08
N ARG A 242 -27.88 -3.62 -16.16
CA ARG A 242 -28.55 -4.93 -16.31
C ARG A 242 -28.08 -5.92 -15.24
N ASP A 243 -26.77 -5.98 -15.01
CA ASP A 243 -26.16 -7.02 -14.15
C ASP A 243 -25.87 -6.51 -12.72
N GLY A 244 -26.05 -5.21 -12.49
CA GLY A 244 -25.86 -4.58 -11.18
C GLY A 244 -24.39 -4.50 -10.77
N TYR A 245 -23.50 -4.12 -11.68
CA TYR A 245 -22.09 -3.85 -11.35
C TYR A 245 -21.98 -2.60 -10.48
N ASN A 246 -21.04 -2.64 -9.53
CA ASN A 246 -20.72 -1.49 -8.68
C ASN A 246 -19.70 -0.54 -9.33
N GLY A 247 -19.00 -0.95 -10.38
CA GLY A 247 -18.00 -0.13 -11.03
C GLY A 247 -17.63 -0.63 -12.43
N VAL A 248 -16.74 0.12 -13.09
CA VAL A 248 -16.18 -0.21 -14.40
C VAL A 248 -14.66 -0.13 -14.31
N ASN A 249 -13.99 -1.09 -14.95
CA ASN A 249 -12.55 -1.09 -15.15
C ASN A 249 -12.24 -1.06 -16.65
N ILE A 250 -11.46 -0.08 -17.10
CA ILE A 250 -10.98 0.01 -18.49
C ILE A 250 -9.54 -0.48 -18.53
N ASP A 251 -9.31 -1.53 -19.31
CA ASP A 251 -8.03 -2.21 -19.46
C ASP A 251 -7.59 -2.17 -20.94
N PHE A 252 -7.27 -0.96 -21.40
CA PHE A 252 -6.85 -0.70 -22.78
C PHE A 252 -5.34 -0.58 -22.85
N GLU A 253 -4.70 -1.49 -23.59
CA GLU A 253 -3.25 -1.60 -23.68
C GLU A 253 -2.75 -1.45 -25.12
N PHE A 254 -1.49 -1.04 -25.28
CA PHE A 254 -0.86 -0.81 -26.58
C PHE A 254 -1.55 0.25 -27.45
N ILE A 255 -2.17 1.25 -26.81
CA ILE A 255 -2.72 2.45 -27.46
C ILE A 255 -1.57 3.20 -28.17
N ASP A 256 -1.79 3.67 -29.40
CA ASP A 256 -0.82 4.53 -30.08
C ASP A 256 -0.62 5.82 -29.26
N PRO A 257 0.62 6.29 -29.03
CA PRO A 257 0.87 7.55 -28.32
C PRO A 257 0.08 8.75 -28.88
N ALA A 258 -0.16 8.81 -30.19
CA ALA A 258 -0.96 9.85 -30.82
C ALA A 258 -2.44 9.80 -30.42
N ASP A 259 -2.92 8.64 -29.96
CA ASP A 259 -4.31 8.43 -29.56
C ASP A 259 -4.58 8.71 -28.07
N GLY A 260 -3.55 9.08 -27.30
CA GLY A 260 -3.65 9.42 -25.88
C GLY A 260 -4.77 10.44 -25.54
N PRO A 261 -4.85 11.58 -26.25
CA PRO A 261 -5.93 12.55 -26.04
C PRO A 261 -7.34 12.01 -26.34
N TYR A 262 -7.46 11.07 -27.28
CA TYR A 262 -8.73 10.41 -27.59
C TYR A 262 -9.11 9.39 -26.51
N PHE A 263 -8.13 8.71 -25.91
CA PHE A 263 -8.35 7.87 -24.74
C PHE A 263 -8.84 8.69 -23.53
N THR A 264 -8.22 9.83 -23.24
CA THR A 264 -8.69 10.74 -22.17
C THR A 264 -10.10 11.26 -22.46
N THR A 265 -10.41 11.56 -23.72
CA THR A 265 -11.77 11.94 -24.14
C THR A 265 -12.77 10.82 -23.86
N PHE A 266 -12.47 9.58 -24.27
CA PHE A 266 -13.28 8.40 -23.99
C PHE A 266 -13.56 8.23 -22.49
N LEU A 267 -12.53 8.31 -21.66
CA LEU A 267 -12.67 8.14 -20.21
C LEU A 267 -13.57 9.21 -19.58
N ARG A 268 -13.49 10.46 -20.07
CA ARG A 268 -14.35 11.56 -19.60
C ARG A 268 -15.80 11.36 -20.00
N GLU A 269 -16.04 11.00 -21.26
CA GLU A 269 -17.37 10.69 -21.77
C GLU A 269 -17.99 9.50 -21.00
N LEU A 270 -17.20 8.46 -20.76
CA LEU A 270 -17.61 7.29 -19.97
C LEU A 270 -17.93 7.68 -18.52
N LYS A 271 -17.04 8.40 -17.83
CA LYS A 271 -17.29 8.82 -16.43
C LYS A 271 -18.56 9.65 -16.31
N ASN A 272 -18.81 10.55 -17.26
CA ASN A 272 -20.04 11.33 -17.30
C ASN A 272 -21.29 10.45 -17.49
N ALA A 273 -21.22 9.44 -18.38
CA ALA A 273 -22.35 8.54 -18.64
C ALA A 273 -22.63 7.56 -17.47
N LEU A 274 -21.59 7.16 -16.74
CA LEU A 274 -21.70 6.32 -15.54
C LEU A 274 -22.27 7.10 -14.34
N GLY A 275 -22.01 8.41 -14.27
CA GLY A 275 -22.40 9.28 -13.16
C GLY A 275 -21.47 9.16 -11.95
N GLU A 276 -21.78 9.91 -10.88
CA GLU A 276 -20.91 10.01 -9.71
C GLU A 276 -20.86 8.73 -8.86
N ASN A 277 -21.94 7.94 -8.86
CA ASN A 277 -22.09 6.78 -7.98
C ASN A 277 -21.41 5.50 -8.48
N ILE A 278 -21.03 5.46 -9.76
CA ILE A 278 -20.35 4.29 -10.35
C ILE A 278 -18.87 4.65 -10.52
N PRO A 279 -17.97 4.08 -9.69
CA PRO A 279 -16.53 4.27 -9.85
C PRO A 279 -16.02 3.77 -11.21
N LEU A 280 -15.17 4.58 -11.82
CA LEU A 280 -14.36 4.24 -12.98
C LEU A 280 -12.93 4.00 -12.52
N SER A 281 -12.41 2.81 -12.81
CA SER A 281 -11.00 2.47 -12.67
C SER A 281 -10.34 2.30 -14.03
N VAL A 282 -9.06 2.63 -14.14
CA VAL A 282 -8.30 2.52 -15.40
C VAL A 282 -6.98 1.80 -15.12
N ALA A 283 -6.72 0.72 -15.85
CA ALA A 283 -5.42 0.04 -15.83
C ALA A 283 -4.44 0.78 -16.74
N VAL A 284 -3.22 1.00 -16.24
CA VAL A 284 -2.16 1.72 -16.96
C VAL A 284 -0.82 1.02 -16.77
N PHE A 285 0.05 1.12 -17.79
CA PHE A 285 1.43 0.65 -17.67
C PHE A 285 2.18 1.41 -16.58
N ALA A 286 3.00 0.66 -15.83
CA ALA A 286 3.95 1.23 -14.89
C ALA A 286 5.06 2.03 -15.61
N ARG A 287 5.51 3.10 -14.97
CA ARG A 287 6.53 4.03 -15.45
C ARG A 287 7.34 4.56 -14.27
N THR A 288 8.61 4.79 -14.50
CA THR A 288 9.55 5.45 -13.59
C THR A 288 9.92 6.86 -14.05
N GLY A 289 9.54 7.21 -15.28
CA GLY A 289 9.93 8.47 -15.95
C GLY A 289 11.26 8.36 -16.70
N LYS A 290 11.97 7.23 -16.57
CA LYS A 290 13.25 6.97 -17.23
C LYS A 290 13.11 6.26 -18.57
N GLU A 291 11.94 5.67 -18.85
CA GLU A 291 11.71 4.90 -20.06
C GLU A 291 11.63 5.79 -21.30
N LYS A 292 12.29 5.37 -22.38
CA LYS A 292 12.39 6.16 -23.62
C LYS A 292 11.27 5.87 -24.63
N TRP A 293 10.52 4.78 -24.45
CA TRP A 293 9.43 4.45 -25.35
C TRP A 293 8.21 5.35 -25.05
N PRO A 294 7.51 5.83 -26.09
CA PRO A 294 6.38 6.74 -25.91
C PRO A 294 5.17 6.00 -25.33
N VAL A 295 4.39 6.67 -24.49
CA VAL A 295 3.20 6.10 -23.85
C VAL A 295 1.99 6.99 -24.12
N ALA A 296 0.84 6.37 -24.39
CA ALA A 296 -0.40 7.08 -24.69
C ALA A 296 -1.14 7.58 -23.42
N TYR A 297 -0.80 7.03 -22.25
CA TYR A 297 -1.49 7.37 -21.00
C TYR A 297 -1.13 8.78 -20.53
N GLU A 298 -2.09 9.71 -20.62
CA GLU A 298 -1.99 11.03 -19.99
C GLU A 298 -2.28 10.91 -18.48
N TYR A 299 -1.33 10.36 -17.71
CA TYR A 299 -1.51 9.97 -16.30
C TYR A 299 -2.18 11.05 -15.43
N GLU A 300 -1.79 12.32 -15.55
CA GLU A 300 -2.43 13.41 -14.79
C GLU A 300 -3.90 13.60 -15.16
N ASN A 301 -4.24 13.52 -16.44
CA ASN A 301 -5.63 13.67 -16.91
C ASN A 301 -6.46 12.45 -16.52
N ILE A 302 -5.88 11.25 -16.62
CA ILE A 302 -6.51 10.01 -16.14
C ILE A 302 -6.79 10.12 -14.64
N GLY A 303 -5.82 10.57 -13.83
CA GLY A 303 -5.99 10.76 -12.38
C GLY A 303 -7.04 11.81 -11.99
N LYS A 304 -7.29 12.80 -12.85
CA LYS A 304 -8.39 13.77 -12.66
C LYS A 304 -9.77 13.17 -12.97
N ILE A 305 -9.86 12.21 -13.89
CA ILE A 305 -11.13 11.61 -14.35
C ILE A 305 -11.51 10.38 -13.53
N ALA A 306 -10.58 9.43 -13.40
CA ALA A 306 -10.83 8.14 -12.79
C ALA A 306 -10.95 8.26 -11.26
N ASP A 307 -11.74 7.38 -10.66
CA ASP A 307 -11.80 7.21 -9.21
C ASP A 307 -10.57 6.43 -8.73
N TYR A 308 -10.14 5.43 -9.51
CA TYR A 308 -8.95 4.64 -9.24
C TYR A 308 -8.08 4.44 -10.49
N VAL A 309 -6.77 4.39 -10.31
CA VAL A 309 -5.81 4.04 -11.36
C VAL A 309 -5.05 2.80 -10.91
N VAL A 310 -5.26 1.69 -11.62
CA VAL A 310 -4.54 0.44 -11.40
C VAL A 310 -3.21 0.53 -12.13
N VAL A 311 -2.13 0.72 -11.38
CA VAL A 311 -0.78 0.78 -11.95
C VAL A 311 -0.24 -0.64 -12.02
N MET A 312 -0.04 -1.16 -13.23
CA MET A 312 0.48 -2.50 -13.48
C MET A 312 1.99 -2.58 -13.18
N ALA A 313 2.36 -2.52 -11.90
CA ALA A 313 3.74 -2.59 -11.41
C ALA A 313 4.27 -4.04 -11.39
N TYR A 314 4.11 -4.72 -12.53
CA TYR A 314 4.61 -6.04 -12.85
C TYR A 314 5.01 -6.10 -14.32
N ASP A 315 5.50 -7.26 -14.78
CA ASP A 315 6.05 -7.47 -16.12
C ASP A 315 7.24 -6.57 -16.47
N TYR A 316 8.07 -6.23 -15.47
CA TYR A 316 9.41 -5.70 -15.70
C TYR A 316 10.25 -6.70 -16.51
N SER A 317 10.17 -7.97 -16.13
CA SER A 317 10.56 -9.11 -16.96
C SER A 317 9.30 -9.91 -17.33
N TYR A 318 9.16 -10.26 -18.60
CA TYR A 318 7.97 -10.85 -19.20
C TYR A 318 8.33 -11.95 -20.19
N ALA A 319 7.32 -12.62 -20.74
CA ALA A 319 7.51 -13.86 -21.50
C ALA A 319 8.46 -13.77 -22.72
N THR A 320 8.70 -12.59 -23.30
CA THR A 320 9.64 -12.40 -24.41
C THR A 320 10.84 -11.51 -24.05
N SER A 321 11.00 -11.14 -22.78
CA SER A 321 12.22 -10.50 -22.28
C SER A 321 13.32 -11.52 -21.97
N ALA A 322 14.50 -11.02 -21.65
CA ALA A 322 15.50 -11.82 -20.95
C ALA A 322 14.96 -12.29 -19.58
N PRO A 323 15.46 -13.40 -19.02
CA PRO A 323 15.03 -13.88 -17.71
C PRO A 323 15.35 -12.90 -16.59
N GLY A 324 14.40 -12.69 -15.69
CA GLY A 324 14.57 -11.75 -14.58
C GLY A 324 13.32 -11.63 -13.69
N PRO A 325 13.40 -10.82 -12.62
CA PRO A 325 12.29 -10.61 -11.69
C PRO A 325 11.10 -9.97 -12.41
N VAL A 326 9.89 -10.48 -12.13
CA VAL A 326 8.63 -9.96 -12.68
C VAL A 326 8.37 -8.54 -12.20
N ALA A 327 8.64 -8.27 -10.92
CA ALA A 327 8.45 -6.97 -10.30
C ALA A 327 9.58 -6.71 -9.27
N PRO A 328 10.78 -6.30 -9.71
CA PRO A 328 11.87 -6.00 -8.77
C PRO A 328 11.48 -4.87 -7.81
N LEU A 329 11.75 -5.03 -6.51
CA LEU A 329 11.27 -4.09 -5.48
C LEU A 329 11.77 -2.65 -5.70
N TRP A 330 13.03 -2.48 -6.10
CA TRP A 330 13.57 -1.15 -6.39
C TRP A 330 12.78 -0.46 -7.51
N TRP A 331 12.38 -1.20 -8.54
CA TRP A 331 11.60 -0.66 -9.65
C TRP A 331 10.18 -0.33 -9.20
N VAL A 332 9.55 -1.21 -8.41
CA VAL A 332 8.22 -0.96 -7.83
C VAL A 332 8.23 0.34 -6.99
N LYS A 333 9.29 0.61 -6.23
CA LYS A 333 9.47 1.87 -5.49
C LYS A 333 9.61 3.08 -6.41
N GLU A 334 10.37 2.97 -7.49
CA GLU A 334 10.50 4.04 -8.50
C GLU A 334 9.17 4.32 -9.22
N VAL A 335 8.39 3.28 -9.51
CA VAL A 335 7.06 3.39 -10.10
C VAL A 335 6.11 4.12 -9.15
N ALA A 336 6.07 3.73 -7.87
CA ALA A 336 5.23 4.40 -6.88
C ALA A 336 5.61 5.89 -6.73
N HIS A 337 6.91 6.20 -6.70
CA HIS A 337 7.41 7.57 -6.66
C HIS A 337 6.96 8.39 -7.87
N TYR A 338 7.17 7.88 -9.08
CA TYR A 338 6.78 8.57 -10.30
C TYR A 338 5.28 8.79 -10.40
N MET A 339 4.47 7.75 -10.14
CA MET A 339 3.03 7.82 -10.27
C MET A 339 2.39 8.77 -9.25
N THR A 340 2.89 8.82 -8.01
CA THR A 340 2.41 9.77 -6.99
C THR A 340 2.78 11.23 -7.29
N GLY A 341 3.74 11.47 -8.18
CA GLY A 341 4.02 12.81 -8.72
C GLY A 341 2.98 13.31 -9.72
N LEU A 342 2.15 12.42 -10.29
CA LEU A 342 1.22 12.72 -11.39
C LEU A 342 -0.25 12.48 -11.00
N ILE A 343 -0.51 11.51 -10.13
CA ILE A 343 -1.85 11.07 -9.73
C ILE A 343 -1.99 11.23 -8.21
N PRO A 344 -3.12 11.74 -7.70
CA PRO A 344 -3.39 11.75 -6.27
C PRO A 344 -3.21 10.36 -5.65
N ARG A 345 -2.36 10.25 -4.63
CA ARG A 345 -1.91 8.96 -4.07
C ARG A 345 -3.06 8.05 -3.67
N GLU A 346 -4.15 8.61 -3.14
CA GLU A 346 -5.35 7.92 -2.69
C GLU A 346 -6.16 7.28 -3.83
N LYS A 347 -5.88 7.64 -5.08
CA LYS A 347 -6.48 7.01 -6.27
C LYS A 347 -5.63 5.90 -6.86
N ILE A 348 -4.37 5.76 -6.45
CA ILE A 348 -3.45 4.78 -7.03
C ILE A 348 -3.66 3.42 -6.35
N LEU A 349 -3.84 2.37 -7.15
CA LEU A 349 -3.82 0.98 -6.72
C LEU A 349 -2.54 0.34 -7.26
N LEU A 350 -1.65 -0.09 -6.37
CA LEU A 350 -0.39 -0.74 -6.76
C LEU A 350 -0.66 -2.18 -7.21
N GLY A 351 -0.48 -2.45 -8.50
CA GLY A 351 -0.58 -3.78 -9.07
C GLY A 351 0.58 -4.67 -8.62
N VAL A 352 0.27 -5.86 -8.10
CA VAL A 352 1.26 -6.90 -7.75
C VAL A 352 0.98 -8.20 -8.51
N PRO A 353 2.03 -8.90 -8.99
CA PRO A 353 1.84 -10.15 -9.70
C PRO A 353 1.64 -11.31 -8.72
N THR A 354 0.74 -12.23 -9.05
CA THR A 354 0.60 -13.54 -8.38
C THR A 354 1.00 -14.69 -9.29
N TYR A 355 1.95 -14.43 -10.19
CA TYR A 355 2.49 -15.36 -11.17
C TYR A 355 3.98 -15.10 -11.40
N GLY A 356 4.59 -16.00 -12.15
CA GLY A 356 5.96 -15.90 -12.63
C GLY A 356 6.11 -16.30 -14.09
N TYR A 357 7.36 -16.41 -14.52
CA TYR A 357 7.71 -16.97 -15.81
C TYR A 357 8.88 -17.94 -15.69
N ASP A 358 8.87 -18.96 -16.53
CA ASP A 358 9.91 -19.98 -16.69
C ASP A 358 10.54 -19.83 -18.08
N TRP A 359 11.81 -19.45 -18.10
CA TRP A 359 12.62 -19.28 -19.30
C TRP A 359 13.57 -20.46 -19.49
N SER A 360 13.59 -21.02 -20.70
CA SER A 360 14.50 -22.08 -21.09
C SER A 360 15.73 -21.56 -21.83
N SER A 361 16.90 -22.16 -21.58
CA SER A 361 18.11 -21.93 -22.37
C SER A 361 17.99 -22.40 -23.81
N ALA A 362 16.99 -23.24 -24.14
CA ALA A 362 16.67 -23.60 -25.52
C ALA A 362 16.10 -22.42 -26.33
N GLY A 363 15.78 -21.29 -25.68
CA GLY A 363 15.15 -20.13 -26.28
C GLY A 363 13.63 -20.27 -26.39
N GLY A 364 13.02 -19.39 -27.17
CA GLY A 364 11.57 -19.30 -27.30
C GLY A 364 10.91 -18.40 -26.26
N ARG A 365 9.57 -18.41 -26.25
CA ARG A 365 8.75 -17.62 -25.33
C ARG A 365 8.68 -18.33 -23.97
N ALA A 366 8.93 -17.60 -22.89
CA ALA A 366 8.80 -18.10 -21.53
C ALA A 366 7.37 -18.52 -21.22
N THR A 367 7.21 -19.51 -20.34
CA THR A 367 5.89 -20.00 -19.94
C THR A 367 5.48 -19.38 -18.61
N THR A 368 4.21 -18.98 -18.48
CA THR A 368 3.69 -18.46 -17.22
C THR A 368 3.67 -19.56 -16.16
N VAL A 369 4.12 -19.23 -14.95
CA VAL A 369 4.15 -20.12 -13.80
C VAL A 369 3.17 -19.64 -12.74
N THR A 370 2.15 -20.47 -12.48
CA THR A 370 1.27 -20.38 -11.31
C THR A 370 1.78 -21.28 -10.18
N LEU A 371 1.17 -21.23 -8.99
CA LEU A 371 1.57 -22.16 -7.91
C LEU A 371 1.36 -23.63 -8.32
N ALA A 372 0.25 -23.93 -9.02
CA ALA A 372 -0.03 -25.28 -9.50
C ALA A 372 1.05 -25.77 -10.48
N ARG A 373 1.49 -24.91 -11.40
CA ARG A 373 2.57 -25.23 -12.34
C ARG A 373 3.91 -25.41 -11.62
N LEU A 374 4.23 -24.54 -10.65
CA LEU A 374 5.44 -24.69 -9.85
C LEU A 374 5.46 -26.03 -9.11
N ASN A 375 4.35 -26.45 -8.52
CA ASN A 375 4.23 -27.73 -7.83
C ASN A 375 4.41 -28.93 -8.79
N GLN A 376 3.87 -28.82 -10.01
CA GLN A 376 4.11 -29.82 -11.07
C GLN A 376 5.58 -29.90 -11.47
N LEU A 377 6.28 -28.76 -11.55
CA LEU A 377 7.71 -28.73 -11.84
C LEU A 377 8.52 -29.32 -10.69
N LYS A 378 8.18 -29.00 -9.43
CA LYS A 378 8.82 -29.56 -8.22
C LYS A 378 8.62 -31.07 -8.09
N SER A 379 7.54 -31.65 -8.62
CA SER A 379 7.33 -33.10 -8.62
C SER A 379 8.07 -33.82 -9.75
N LYS A 380 8.35 -33.14 -10.87
CA LYS A 380 9.05 -33.72 -12.03
C LYS A 380 10.57 -33.53 -11.97
N TYR A 381 11.05 -32.39 -11.48
CA TYR A 381 12.45 -32.00 -11.51
C TYR A 381 12.96 -31.55 -10.14
N LYS A 382 14.29 -31.64 -9.94
CA LYS A 382 14.95 -31.08 -8.76
C LYS A 382 15.16 -29.57 -8.94
N LEU A 383 14.22 -28.78 -8.44
CA LEU A 383 14.33 -27.33 -8.41
C LEU A 383 15.21 -26.89 -7.24
N THR A 384 16.18 -26.01 -7.49
CA THR A 384 16.94 -25.33 -6.45
C THR A 384 16.43 -23.90 -6.33
N GLU A 385 16.03 -23.51 -5.12
CA GLU A 385 15.54 -22.18 -4.81
C GLU A 385 16.69 -21.24 -4.43
N TYR A 386 16.57 -19.99 -4.87
CA TYR A 386 17.48 -18.90 -4.59
C TYR A 386 16.68 -17.63 -4.32
N PHE A 387 17.35 -16.62 -3.77
CA PHE A 387 16.75 -15.33 -3.50
C PHE A 387 17.69 -14.21 -3.91
N ASP A 388 17.26 -13.36 -4.84
CA ASP A 388 18.02 -12.20 -5.27
C ASP A 388 17.77 -11.03 -4.30
N SER A 389 18.77 -10.73 -3.47
CA SER A 389 18.74 -9.65 -2.49
C SER A 389 18.72 -8.23 -3.09
N LEU A 390 19.05 -8.05 -4.38
CA LEU A 390 18.98 -6.74 -5.02
C LEU A 390 17.56 -6.44 -5.51
N SER A 391 16.94 -7.40 -6.19
CA SER A 391 15.55 -7.26 -6.66
C SER A 391 14.51 -7.61 -5.61
N LEU A 392 14.90 -8.21 -4.48
CA LEU A 392 13.99 -8.81 -3.49
C LEU A 392 13.01 -9.79 -4.15
N SER A 393 13.54 -10.69 -4.97
CA SER A 393 12.72 -11.66 -5.73
C SER A 393 13.28 -13.08 -5.60
N PRO A 394 12.43 -14.09 -5.32
CA PRO A 394 12.85 -15.48 -5.37
C PRO A 394 12.99 -15.95 -6.82
N TYR A 395 13.88 -16.92 -7.03
CA TYR A 395 13.96 -17.63 -8.29
C TYR A 395 14.36 -19.08 -8.10
N TYR A 396 14.01 -19.92 -9.07
CA TYR A 396 14.33 -21.33 -9.10
C TYR A 396 15.16 -21.65 -10.32
N ILE A 397 16.09 -22.60 -10.19
CA ILE A 397 16.82 -23.19 -11.31
C ILE A 397 16.54 -24.68 -11.34
N TYR A 398 16.30 -25.22 -12.55
CA TYR A 398 16.28 -26.66 -12.78
C TYR A 398 16.81 -26.98 -14.20
N TYR A 399 17.03 -28.27 -14.46
CA TYR A 399 17.37 -28.78 -15.79
C TYR A 399 16.29 -29.77 -16.23
N ASP A 400 15.85 -29.65 -17.48
CA ASP A 400 14.87 -30.56 -18.07
C ASP A 400 15.52 -31.89 -18.53
N GLU A 401 14.71 -32.81 -19.06
CA GLU A 401 15.14 -34.11 -19.58
C GLU A 401 16.07 -34.02 -20.80
N TYR A 402 16.17 -32.85 -21.43
CA TYR A 402 17.05 -32.59 -22.56
C TYR A 402 18.35 -31.88 -22.13
N GLY A 403 18.52 -31.60 -20.84
CA GLY A 403 19.67 -30.88 -20.30
C GLY A 403 19.60 -29.36 -20.49
N ASN A 404 18.46 -28.81 -20.91
CA ASN A 404 18.28 -27.37 -20.98
C ASN A 404 18.15 -26.79 -19.58
N ARG A 405 18.83 -25.67 -19.34
CA ARG A 405 18.71 -24.94 -18.08
C ARG A 405 17.45 -24.09 -18.11
N HIS A 406 16.66 -24.20 -17.06
CA HIS A 406 15.49 -23.36 -16.82
C HIS A 406 15.73 -22.42 -15.64
N ILE A 407 15.20 -21.20 -15.74
CA ILE A 407 15.15 -20.24 -14.64
C ILE A 407 13.73 -19.72 -14.49
N ILE A 408 13.22 -19.80 -13.27
CA ILE A 408 11.88 -19.35 -12.93
C ILE A 408 11.99 -18.17 -11.98
N TYR A 409 11.44 -17.01 -12.35
CA TYR A 409 11.18 -15.92 -11.41
C TYR A 409 9.68 -15.86 -11.12
N LEU A 410 9.32 -15.76 -9.85
CA LEU A 410 7.96 -15.54 -9.35
C LEU A 410 8.05 -14.78 -8.03
N GLU A 411 6.93 -14.63 -7.35
CA GLU A 411 6.87 -14.01 -6.03
C GLU A 411 6.91 -15.06 -4.90
N ASN A 412 7.18 -14.63 -3.68
CA ASN A 412 6.90 -15.39 -2.46
C ASN A 412 6.42 -14.43 -1.36
N ARG A 413 6.14 -14.98 -0.19
CA ARG A 413 5.74 -14.18 0.97
C ARG A 413 6.64 -12.97 1.23
N THR A 414 7.97 -13.16 1.30
CA THR A 414 8.92 -12.07 1.58
C THR A 414 8.84 -10.97 0.52
N SER A 415 8.88 -11.33 -0.76
CA SER A 415 8.87 -10.34 -1.85
C SER A 415 7.53 -9.59 -1.94
N LEU A 416 6.41 -10.28 -1.69
CA LEU A 416 5.08 -9.66 -1.63
C LEU A 416 4.93 -8.73 -0.43
N GLU A 417 5.37 -9.15 0.75
CA GLU A 417 5.30 -8.33 1.97
C GLU A 417 5.97 -6.97 1.75
N GLU A 418 7.19 -6.96 1.19
CA GLU A 418 7.94 -5.75 0.88
C GLU A 418 7.25 -4.87 -0.17
N LYS A 419 6.71 -5.45 -1.24
CA LYS A 419 5.92 -4.69 -2.24
C LYS A 419 4.68 -4.06 -1.63
N LEU A 420 3.98 -4.79 -0.75
CA LEU A 420 2.85 -4.27 0.00
C LEU A 420 3.28 -3.15 0.96
N LYS A 421 4.52 -3.14 1.47
CA LYS A 421 5.05 -2.00 2.26
C LYS A 421 5.12 -0.74 1.42
N VAL A 422 5.51 -0.84 0.14
CA VAL A 422 5.55 0.32 -0.77
C VAL A 422 4.19 1.01 -0.85
N ALA A 423 3.09 0.26 -0.99
CA ALA A 423 1.75 0.86 -1.01
C ALA A 423 1.42 1.66 0.27
N ARG A 424 1.97 1.25 1.43
CA ARG A 424 1.79 1.95 2.71
C ARG A 424 2.72 3.15 2.85
N GLU A 425 4.00 2.97 2.51
CA GLU A 425 5.02 4.03 2.54
C GLU A 425 4.59 5.25 1.71
N TYR A 426 3.91 5.01 0.58
CA TYR A 426 3.40 6.06 -0.29
C TYR A 426 1.94 6.48 0.02
N ASP A 427 1.30 5.92 1.05
CA ASP A 427 -0.12 6.13 1.42
C ASP A 427 -1.07 6.01 0.22
N LEU A 428 -0.88 4.95 -0.57
CA LEU A 428 -1.66 4.71 -1.78
C LEU A 428 -3.13 4.34 -1.44
N GLY A 429 -4.01 4.48 -2.43
CA GLY A 429 -5.42 4.08 -2.35
C GLY A 429 -5.63 2.60 -2.04
N GLY A 430 -4.66 1.76 -2.39
CA GLY A 430 -4.69 0.33 -2.08
C GLY A 430 -3.75 -0.46 -2.96
N ILE A 431 -4.08 -1.74 -3.11
CA ILE A 431 -3.38 -2.65 -4.00
C ILE A 431 -4.36 -3.23 -5.02
N SER A 432 -3.80 -3.63 -6.15
CA SER A 432 -4.45 -4.55 -7.07
C SER A 432 -3.57 -5.76 -7.28
N PHE A 433 -4.14 -6.91 -7.63
CA PHE A 433 -3.32 -8.05 -8.02
C PHE A 433 -3.90 -8.79 -9.22
N TRP A 434 -2.98 -9.22 -10.09
CA TRP A 434 -3.27 -10.14 -11.18
C TRP A 434 -2.72 -11.51 -10.79
N ARG A 435 -3.57 -12.47 -10.41
CA ARG A 435 -5.04 -12.46 -10.34
C ARG A 435 -5.56 -13.60 -9.45
N ILE A 436 -6.87 -13.63 -9.19
CA ILE A 436 -7.55 -14.80 -8.63
C ILE A 436 -7.45 -15.96 -9.64
N GLY A 437 -7.09 -17.15 -9.17
CA GLY A 437 -6.95 -18.37 -9.96
C GLY A 437 -5.51 -18.85 -10.13
N ASN A 438 -4.52 -18.06 -9.73
CA ASN A 438 -3.11 -18.47 -9.79
C ASN A 438 -2.68 -19.30 -8.56
N GLY A 439 -3.55 -19.45 -7.55
CA GLY A 439 -3.30 -20.24 -6.36
C GLY A 439 -2.22 -19.67 -5.43
N PHE A 440 -1.88 -18.40 -5.54
CA PHE A 440 -0.78 -17.79 -4.79
C PHE A 440 -1.19 -17.46 -3.36
N THR A 441 -1.14 -18.46 -2.48
CA THR A 441 -1.63 -18.37 -1.09
C THR A 441 -0.88 -17.35 -0.24
N ASP A 442 0.37 -17.05 -0.56
CA ASP A 442 1.20 -16.11 0.22
C ASP A 442 0.54 -14.73 0.32
N LEU A 443 0.01 -14.19 -0.79
CA LEU A 443 -0.70 -12.91 -0.77
C LEU A 443 -1.91 -12.97 0.17
N TYR A 444 -2.71 -14.05 0.09
CA TYR A 444 -3.90 -14.22 0.92
C TYR A 444 -3.57 -14.36 2.41
N GLN A 445 -2.48 -15.06 2.75
CA GLN A 445 -2.00 -15.15 4.13
C GLN A 445 -1.61 -13.78 4.68
N ILE A 446 -0.85 -12.99 3.89
CA ILE A 446 -0.46 -11.63 4.27
C ILE A 446 -1.69 -10.75 4.50
N LEU A 447 -2.69 -10.82 3.61
CA LEU A 447 -3.94 -10.07 3.76
C LEU A 447 -4.75 -10.52 4.99
N GLN A 448 -4.82 -11.83 5.25
CA GLN A 448 -5.57 -12.38 6.37
C GLN A 448 -4.99 -12.00 7.73
N GLU A 449 -3.66 -12.04 7.87
CA GLU A 449 -3.00 -11.65 9.12
C GLU A 449 -3.22 -10.18 9.44
N ARG A 450 -3.28 -9.34 8.40
CA ARG A 450 -3.55 -7.91 8.56
C ARG A 450 -5.03 -7.61 8.82
N GLY A 451 -5.95 -8.45 8.33
CA GLY A 451 -7.41 -8.38 8.57
C GLY A 451 -7.87 -8.77 9.98
N ARG A 452 -6.97 -9.23 10.85
CA ARG A 452 -7.30 -9.78 12.18
C ARG A 452 -6.96 -8.85 13.35
N SER A 453 -6.50 -7.63 13.11
CA SER A 453 -6.06 -6.68 14.15
C SER A 453 -7.11 -5.63 14.46
#